data_AF-A0A161HFG0-F1
#
_entry.id   AF-A0A161HFG0-F1
#
_cell.length_a   1.000
_cell.length_b   1.000
_cell.length_c   1.000
_cell.angle_alpha   90.00
_cell.angle_beta   90.00
_cell.angle_gamma   90.00
#
_symmetry.space_group_name_H-M   'P 1'
#
loop_
_entity.id
_entity.type
_entity.pdbx_description
1 polymer ?
#
loop_
_entity_poly.entity_id
_entity_poly.type
_entity_poly.pdbx_seq_one_letter_code
_entity_poly.pdbx_strand_id
1 'polypeptide(L)'
;MGLKNVALCQLSVPLPDIQIESRTHEESILKPRELPTVNKWSVFELNGWNTPKAFEQPHFASMAIELIKKLHDSVGMDVVLIEQQRMRSGGSRSVPEVIAQINVLEGMLHALLANDRTCFTESVSPAKVTSYWVGDDAQPTVKKLSPSQRYARTKKAKVAVVDKWLDHISTTTGSDATDVPVQFADNVISDFHNQATRLKKRDDLCDSLLQAVAWTHWQTNRALVHRNLHSNLDVHNLLR
;
A
#
# COMPACT_ATOMS: atom_id res chain seq x y z
N MET A 1 3.08 -9.44 -1.32
CA MET A 1 3.47 -9.82 -2.72
C MET A 1 3.34 -11.34 -2.92
N GLY A 2 2.99 -11.83 -4.13
CA GLY A 2 2.94 -13.26 -4.44
C GLY A 2 3.76 -13.66 -5.67
N LEU A 3 4.16 -14.94 -5.77
CA LEU A 3 5.00 -15.46 -6.87
C LEU A 3 4.29 -15.60 -8.22
N LYS A 4 2.96 -15.70 -8.21
CA LYS A 4 2.15 -15.78 -9.45
C LYS A 4 1.60 -14.42 -9.85
N ASN A 5 1.33 -13.59 -8.85
CA ASN A 5 0.59 -12.36 -9.00
C ASN A 5 1.19 -11.31 -8.08
N VAL A 6 1.56 -10.17 -8.66
CA VAL A 6 2.01 -8.98 -7.94
C VAL A 6 0.96 -7.91 -8.15
N ALA A 7 0.21 -7.56 -7.10
CA ALA A 7 -0.65 -6.39 -7.13
C ALA A 7 0.19 -5.12 -6.95
N LEU A 8 -0.09 -4.10 -7.76
CA LEU A 8 0.57 -2.81 -7.76
C LEU A 8 -0.48 -1.70 -7.68
N CYS A 9 -0.16 -0.69 -6.87
CA CYS A 9 -0.81 0.61 -6.90
C CYS A 9 0.27 1.67 -7.10
N GLN A 10 0.14 2.47 -8.17
CA GLN A 10 0.97 3.65 -8.43
C GLN A 10 0.18 4.89 -8.03
N LEU A 11 0.75 5.66 -7.10
CA LEU A 11 0.14 6.85 -6.53
C LEU A 11 1.04 8.06 -6.77
N SER A 12 0.50 9.11 -7.39
CA SER A 12 1.14 10.43 -7.43
C SER A 12 0.63 11.25 -6.25
N VAL A 13 1.56 11.71 -5.41
CA VAL A 13 1.24 12.56 -4.26
C VAL A 13 1.59 14.00 -4.64
N PRO A 14 0.63 14.94 -4.63
CA PRO A 14 0.92 16.34 -4.90
C PRO A 14 1.87 16.88 -3.83
N LEU A 15 2.84 17.68 -4.25
CA LEU A 15 3.73 18.37 -3.31
C LEU A 15 2.88 19.35 -2.48
N PRO A 16 3.06 19.39 -1.15
CA PRO A 16 2.35 20.36 -0.34
C PRO A 16 2.80 21.78 -0.72
N ASP A 17 1.85 22.63 -1.08
CA ASP A 17 2.10 24.06 -1.26
C ASP A 17 2.53 24.65 0.09
N ILE A 18 3.79 25.05 0.21
CA ILE A 18 4.29 25.80 1.37
C ILE A 18 3.91 27.26 1.17
N GLN A 19 2.65 27.61 1.43
CA GLN A 19 2.24 29.01 1.57
C GLN A 19 2.52 29.42 3.02
N ILE A 20 3.51 30.31 3.22
CA ILE A 20 3.66 31.05 4.47
C ILE A 20 2.59 32.15 4.42
N GLU A 21 1.35 31.84 4.79
CA GLU A 21 0.35 32.89 4.98
C GLU A 21 0.77 33.72 6.20
N SER A 22 1.22 34.95 5.92
CA SER A 22 1.50 35.93 6.94
C SER A 22 0.18 36.38 7.58
N ARG A 23 0.11 36.26 8.91
CA ARG A 23 -0.84 36.89 9.84
C ARG A 23 -2.24 36.26 9.93
N THR A 24 -2.35 35.26 10.80
CA THR A 24 -3.06 35.29 12.11
C THR A 24 -2.61 34.05 12.89
N HIS A 25 -2.72 34.05 14.21
CA HIS A 25 -2.21 32.99 15.11
C HIS A 25 -2.94 31.63 15.03
N GLU A 26 -3.63 31.34 13.92
CA GLU A 26 -4.38 30.10 13.73
C GLU A 26 -3.73 29.24 12.65
N GLU A 27 -3.09 28.15 13.11
CA GLU A 27 -2.90 26.87 12.43
C GLU A 27 -2.71 26.91 10.89
N SER A 28 -1.47 27.17 10.43
CA SER A 28 -1.08 26.80 9.07
C SER A 28 -0.96 25.28 8.95
N ILE A 29 -2.07 24.58 8.73
CA ILE A 29 -2.08 23.13 8.53
C ILE A 29 -1.51 22.86 7.13
N LEU A 30 -0.45 22.05 7.02
CA LEU A 30 -0.01 21.46 5.75
C LEU A 30 -1.08 20.45 5.31
N LYS A 31 -2.18 20.93 4.72
CA LYS A 31 -3.09 20.08 3.97
C LYS A 31 -2.69 20.17 2.51
N PRO A 32 -2.34 19.05 1.85
CA PRO A 32 -2.30 19.02 0.41
C PRO A 32 -3.62 19.57 -0.12
N ARG A 33 -3.56 20.58 -0.99
CA ARG A 33 -4.76 21.16 -1.60
C ARG A 33 -5.48 20.17 -2.51
N GLU A 34 -4.73 19.18 -2.99
CA GLU A 34 -5.18 18.14 -3.91
C GLU A 34 -4.99 16.76 -3.29
N LEU A 35 -5.89 15.83 -3.62
CA LEU A 35 -5.80 14.45 -3.21
C LEU A 35 -4.73 13.71 -4.02
N PRO A 36 -4.03 12.72 -3.44
CA PRO A 36 -3.17 11.81 -4.20
C PRO A 36 -3.95 11.10 -5.31
N THR A 37 -3.34 10.99 -6.49
CA THR A 37 -3.95 10.37 -7.68
C THR A 37 -3.46 8.95 -7.88
N VAL A 38 -4.36 7.98 -7.94
CA VAL A 38 -4.07 6.62 -8.36
C VAL A 38 -3.96 6.59 -9.89
N ASN A 39 -2.74 6.46 -10.41
CA ASN A 39 -2.49 6.45 -11.85
C ASN A 39 -2.56 5.04 -12.45
N LYS A 40 -2.26 4.03 -11.65
CA LYS A 40 -2.25 2.63 -12.08
C LYS A 40 -2.60 1.73 -10.91
N TRP A 41 -3.53 0.81 -11.14
CA TRP A 41 -3.96 -0.15 -10.13
C TRP A 41 -4.24 -1.49 -10.79
N SER A 42 -3.29 -2.40 -10.72
CA SER A 42 -3.29 -3.60 -11.55
C SER A 42 -2.58 -4.79 -10.90
N VAL A 43 -2.82 -5.97 -11.44
CA VAL A 43 -2.11 -7.21 -11.08
C VAL A 43 -1.20 -7.60 -12.23
N PHE A 44 0.08 -7.78 -11.94
CA PHE A 44 1.02 -8.40 -12.84
C PHE A 44 1.00 -9.91 -12.63
N GLU A 45 0.57 -10.62 -13.66
CA GLU A 45 0.74 -12.06 -13.72
C GLU A 45 2.20 -12.35 -14.05
N LEU A 46 2.90 -13.05 -13.16
CA LEU A 46 4.26 -13.53 -13.39
C LEU A 46 4.25 -14.87 -14.15
N ASN A 47 3.13 -15.26 -14.76
CA ASN A 47 2.85 -16.59 -15.31
C ASN A 47 3.71 -16.98 -16.55
N GLY A 48 4.65 -16.13 -16.98
CA GLY A 48 5.73 -16.47 -17.93
C GLY A 48 7.06 -16.83 -17.27
N TRP A 49 7.19 -16.58 -15.96
CA TRP A 49 8.34 -16.93 -15.14
C TRP A 49 7.94 -18.19 -14.41
N ASN A 50 8.24 -19.35 -15.00
CA ASN A 50 7.90 -20.64 -14.41
C ASN A 50 8.28 -20.63 -12.94
N THR A 51 7.28 -20.62 -12.03
CA THR A 51 7.51 -20.71 -10.58
C THR A 51 8.60 -21.76 -10.38
N PRO A 52 9.76 -21.42 -9.81
CA PRO A 52 10.92 -22.30 -9.88
C PRO A 52 10.54 -23.69 -9.38
N LYS A 53 10.68 -24.70 -10.22
CA LYS A 53 10.45 -26.11 -9.79
C LYS A 53 11.45 -26.49 -8.69
N ALA A 54 12.60 -25.81 -8.66
CA ALA A 54 13.64 -25.92 -7.67
C ALA A 54 14.01 -24.52 -7.15
N PHE A 55 14.49 -24.44 -5.91
CA PHE A 55 14.89 -23.18 -5.28
C PHE A 55 16.23 -22.68 -5.86
N GLU A 56 16.19 -22.05 -7.03
CA GLU A 56 17.38 -21.57 -7.75
C GLU A 56 17.50 -20.04 -7.68
N GLN A 57 18.52 -19.55 -6.98
CA GLN A 57 18.77 -18.12 -6.78
C GLN A 57 18.89 -17.32 -8.09
N PRO A 58 19.57 -17.81 -9.16
CA PRO A 58 19.62 -17.07 -10.43
C PRO A 58 18.25 -16.80 -11.04
N HIS A 59 17.28 -17.71 -10.84
CA HIS A 59 15.93 -17.51 -11.36
C HIS A 59 15.22 -16.38 -10.62
N PHE A 60 15.30 -16.34 -9.29
CA PHE A 60 14.74 -15.24 -8.50
C PHE A 60 15.38 -13.89 -8.86
N ALA A 61 16.67 -13.88 -9.19
CA ALA A 61 17.37 -12.66 -9.59
C ALA A 61 16.83 -12.13 -10.93
N SER A 62 16.67 -13.01 -11.93
CA SER A 62 16.04 -12.65 -13.20
C SER A 62 14.62 -12.13 -13.02
N MET A 63 13.80 -12.80 -12.20
CA MET A 63 12.45 -12.33 -11.87
C MET A 63 12.47 -10.94 -11.22
N ALA A 64 13.37 -10.68 -10.27
CA ALA A 64 13.48 -9.37 -9.63
C ALA A 64 13.86 -8.27 -10.63
N ILE A 65 14.83 -8.53 -11.52
CA ILE A 65 15.26 -7.61 -12.57
C ILE A 65 14.11 -7.30 -13.53
N GLU A 66 13.40 -8.32 -14.00
CA GLU A 66 12.29 -8.11 -14.92
C GLU A 66 11.12 -7.36 -14.27
N LEU A 67 10.88 -7.58 -12.97
CA LEU A 67 9.84 -6.84 -12.24
C LEU A 67 10.19 -5.36 -12.16
N ILE A 68 11.43 -5.04 -11.77
CA ILE A 68 11.91 -3.65 -11.69
C ILE A 68 11.83 -2.96 -13.04
N LYS A 69 12.24 -3.62 -14.13
CA LYS A 69 12.12 -3.06 -15.50
C LYS A 69 10.67 -2.67 -15.81
N LYS A 70 9.71 -3.58 -15.56
CA LYS A 70 8.28 -3.30 -15.77
C LYS A 70 7.74 -2.16 -14.91
N LEU A 71 8.29 -1.97 -13.70
CA LEU A 71 7.93 -0.85 -12.83
C LEU A 71 8.50 0.48 -13.36
N HIS A 72 9.76 0.50 -13.82
CA HIS A 72 10.45 1.70 -14.30
C HIS A 72 9.97 2.19 -15.67
N ASP A 73 9.41 1.32 -16.52
CA ASP A 73 8.80 1.72 -17.79
C ASP A 73 7.59 2.67 -17.61
N SER A 74 7.12 2.91 -16.38
CA SER A 74 5.85 3.57 -16.06
C SER A 74 5.96 4.98 -15.43
N VAL A 75 6.96 5.81 -15.78
CA VAL A 75 7.34 7.09 -15.12
C VAL A 75 8.27 6.87 -13.91
N GLY A 76 9.19 7.81 -13.66
CA GLY A 76 10.14 7.73 -12.55
C GLY A 76 9.43 7.57 -11.20
N MET A 77 9.87 6.60 -10.40
CA MET A 77 9.31 6.32 -9.07
C MET A 77 10.23 6.91 -8.02
N ASP A 78 9.77 7.90 -7.25
CA ASP A 78 10.55 8.46 -6.15
C ASP A 78 10.58 7.53 -4.94
N VAL A 79 9.51 6.74 -4.75
CA VAL A 79 9.32 5.85 -3.60
C VAL A 79 8.77 4.50 -4.05
N VAL A 80 9.41 3.42 -3.60
CA VAL A 80 8.95 2.04 -3.80
C VAL A 80 8.61 1.40 -2.45
N LEU A 81 7.33 1.04 -2.29
CA LEU A 81 6.84 0.37 -1.09
C LEU A 81 6.69 -1.13 -1.35
N ILE A 82 7.40 -1.94 -0.56
CA ILE A 82 7.32 -3.40 -0.65
C ILE A 82 6.58 -3.91 0.59
N GLU A 83 5.49 -4.64 0.39
CA GLU A 83 4.83 -5.33 1.52
C GLU A 83 5.79 -6.36 2.11
N GLN A 84 6.08 -6.24 3.41
CA GLN A 84 6.96 -7.16 4.12
C GLN A 84 6.34 -8.56 4.22
N GLN A 85 6.99 -9.56 3.62
CA GLN A 85 6.59 -10.95 3.78
C GLN A 85 6.92 -11.45 5.19
N ARG A 86 5.99 -12.20 5.78
CA ARG A 86 6.14 -12.75 7.13
C ARG A 86 6.73 -14.15 7.07
N MET A 87 7.79 -14.39 7.84
CA MET A 87 8.27 -15.73 8.17
C MET A 87 7.26 -16.41 9.10
N ARG A 88 6.37 -17.21 8.51
CA ARG A 88 5.32 -17.90 9.27
C ARG A 88 5.22 -19.35 8.84
N SER A 89 5.15 -20.25 9.82
CA SER A 89 4.84 -21.67 9.58
C SER A 89 3.33 -21.93 9.51
N GLY A 90 2.51 -20.99 10.00
CA GLY A 90 1.07 -21.22 10.14
C GLY A 90 0.72 -22.30 11.16
N GLY A 91 1.63 -22.58 12.12
CA GLY A 91 1.47 -23.62 13.14
C GLY A 91 2.11 -24.96 12.77
N SER A 92 2.73 -25.09 11.59
CA SER A 92 3.54 -26.25 11.24
C SER A 92 4.96 -26.17 11.85
N ARG A 93 5.69 -27.28 11.76
CA ARG A 93 7.10 -27.38 12.21
C ARG A 93 8.10 -26.70 11.25
N SER A 94 7.70 -26.41 10.03
CA SER A 94 8.56 -25.87 8.97
C SER A 94 7.87 -24.73 8.23
N VAL A 95 8.65 -23.73 7.81
CA VAL A 95 8.12 -22.65 6.97
C VAL A 95 7.81 -23.22 5.58
N PRO A 96 6.60 -23.03 5.03
CA PRO A 96 6.27 -23.42 3.67
C PRO A 96 7.25 -22.85 2.64
N GLU A 97 7.63 -23.67 1.65
CA GLU A 97 8.58 -23.30 0.60
C GLU A 97 8.21 -21.99 -0.11
N VAL A 98 6.93 -21.83 -0.47
CA VAL A 98 6.42 -20.61 -1.13
C VAL A 98 6.74 -19.35 -0.33
N ILE A 99 6.73 -19.40 1.01
CA ILE A 99 7.08 -18.25 1.86
C ILE A 99 8.57 -17.96 1.76
N ALA A 100 9.43 -18.99 1.79
CA ALA A 100 10.86 -18.83 1.61
C ALA A 100 11.19 -18.24 0.22
N GLN A 101 10.51 -18.72 -0.83
CA GLN A 101 10.68 -18.22 -2.19
C GLN A 101 10.28 -16.74 -2.32
N ILE A 102 9.16 -16.32 -1.71
CA ILE A 102 8.76 -14.90 -1.68
C ILE A 102 9.80 -14.06 -0.95
N ASN A 103 10.34 -14.54 0.18
CA ASN A 103 11.37 -13.80 0.92
C ASN A 103 12.67 -13.64 0.13
N VAL A 104 13.07 -14.64 -0.67
CA VAL A 104 14.22 -14.50 -1.55
C VAL A 104 13.97 -13.45 -2.63
N LEU A 105 12.79 -13.49 -3.27
CA LEU A 105 12.41 -12.47 -4.25
C LEU A 105 12.38 -11.06 -3.62
N GLU A 106 11.76 -10.91 -2.45
CA GLU A 106 11.74 -9.65 -1.69
C GLU A 106 13.15 -9.14 -1.38
N GLY A 107 14.04 -10.02 -0.89
CA GLY A 107 15.43 -9.66 -0.61
C GLY A 107 16.19 -9.20 -1.86
N MET A 108 15.95 -9.84 -3.00
CA MET A 108 16.56 -9.44 -4.28
C MET A 108 16.02 -8.11 -4.79
N LEU A 109 14.72 -7.85 -4.64
CA LEU A 109 14.13 -6.55 -4.96
C LEU A 109 14.74 -5.44 -4.09
N HIS A 110 14.84 -5.67 -2.77
CA HIS A 110 15.50 -4.72 -1.88
C HIS A 110 16.96 -4.47 -2.25
N ALA A 111 17.73 -5.50 -2.58
CA ALA A 111 19.13 -5.35 -2.96
C ALA A 111 19.29 -4.54 -4.26
N LEU A 112 18.46 -4.83 -5.27
CA LEU A 112 18.50 -4.14 -6.56
C LEU A 112 18.04 -2.68 -6.44
N LEU A 113 16.95 -2.42 -5.72
CA LEU A 113 16.42 -1.07 -5.52
C LEU A 113 17.29 -0.23 -4.58
N ALA A 114 17.95 -0.82 -3.57
CA ALA A 114 18.91 -0.10 -2.73
C ALA A 114 20.13 0.40 -3.51
N ASN A 115 20.43 -0.22 -4.66
CA ASN A 115 21.47 0.23 -5.58
C ASN A 115 20.98 1.32 -6.54
N ASP A 116 19.67 1.52 -6.65
CA ASP A 116 19.09 2.62 -7.40
C ASP A 116 19.06 3.89 -6.53
N ARG A 117 19.80 4.91 -6.94
CA ARG A 117 19.89 6.19 -6.21
C ARG A 117 18.75 7.15 -6.52
N THR A 118 17.85 6.77 -7.44
CA THR A 118 16.74 7.62 -7.88
C THR A 118 15.46 7.37 -7.09
N CYS A 119 15.37 6.25 -6.36
CA CYS A 119 14.18 5.91 -5.58
C CYS A 119 14.53 5.56 -4.13
N PHE A 120 13.62 5.90 -3.21
CA PHE A 120 13.64 5.45 -1.83
C PHE A 120 12.83 4.16 -1.69
N THR A 121 13.39 3.12 -1.09
CA THR A 121 12.70 1.83 -0.90
C THR A 121 12.39 1.57 0.56
N GLU A 122 11.15 1.21 0.87
CA GLU A 122 10.71 0.90 2.23
C GLU A 122 9.89 -0.39 2.30
N SER A 123 10.22 -1.25 3.28
CA SER A 123 9.38 -2.40 3.63
C SER A 123 8.22 -1.95 4.51
N VAL A 124 6.99 -2.23 4.10
CA VAL A 124 5.79 -1.84 4.83
C VAL A 124 5.19 -3.06 5.53
N SER A 125 4.97 -2.95 6.84
CA SER A 125 4.36 -4.03 7.62
C SER A 125 2.85 -4.14 7.33
N PRO A 126 2.35 -5.29 6.85
CA PRO A 126 0.92 -5.44 6.62
C PRO A 126 0.09 -5.37 7.91
N ALA A 127 0.70 -5.60 9.09
CA ALA A 127 0.01 -5.47 10.37
C ALA A 127 -0.26 -3.98 10.70
N LYS A 128 0.70 -3.09 10.42
CA LYS A 128 0.53 -1.64 10.60
C LYS A 128 -0.56 -1.10 9.67
N VAL A 129 -0.54 -1.50 8.39
CA VAL A 129 -1.59 -1.10 7.42
C VAL A 129 -2.97 -1.59 7.88
N THR A 130 -3.06 -2.83 8.36
CA THR A 130 -4.32 -3.39 8.84
C THR A 130 -4.86 -2.64 10.07
N SER A 131 -4.00 -2.41 11.08
CA SER A 131 -4.40 -1.69 12.30
C SER A 131 -4.81 -0.26 11.99
N TYR A 132 -4.12 0.41 11.05
CA TYR A 132 -4.44 1.76 10.61
C TYR A 132 -5.85 1.89 10.01
N TRP A 133 -6.24 0.98 9.11
CA TRP A 133 -7.52 1.10 8.39
C TRP A 133 -8.71 0.43 9.08
N VAL A 134 -8.47 -0.68 9.76
CA VAL A 134 -9.54 -1.51 10.32
C VAL A 134 -9.67 -1.31 11.83
N GLY A 135 -8.68 -0.65 12.45
CA GLY A 135 -8.58 -0.48 13.90
C GLY A 135 -8.30 -1.78 14.63
N ASP A 136 -7.98 -1.65 15.90
CA ASP A 136 -7.82 -2.80 16.80
C ASP A 136 -9.17 -3.41 17.19
N ASP A 137 -10.31 -2.72 16.99
CA ASP A 137 -11.66 -3.23 17.29
C ASP A 137 -12.14 -4.33 16.31
N ALA A 138 -11.50 -4.46 15.15
CA ALA A 138 -11.66 -5.63 14.30
C ALA A 138 -10.89 -6.86 14.82
N GLN A 139 -10.01 -6.68 15.81
CA GLN A 139 -9.56 -7.76 16.68
C GLN A 139 -10.66 -7.98 17.73
N PRO A 140 -11.51 -9.01 17.59
CA PRO A 140 -12.59 -9.21 18.55
C PRO A 140 -12.01 -9.36 19.96
N THR A 141 -12.74 -8.83 20.95
CA THR A 141 -12.60 -9.22 22.35
C THR A 141 -12.46 -10.73 22.41
N VAL A 142 -11.25 -11.12 22.81
CA VAL A 142 -10.64 -12.44 22.70
C VAL A 142 -11.55 -13.49 23.33
N LYS A 143 -12.07 -14.46 22.53
CA LYS A 143 -12.30 -15.88 22.93
C LYS A 143 -13.03 -16.80 21.92
N LYS A 144 -13.61 -16.34 20.81
CA LYS A 144 -14.45 -17.23 19.95
C LYS A 144 -14.02 -17.50 18.51
N LEU A 145 -13.05 -16.79 17.92
CA LEU A 145 -12.69 -16.99 16.51
C LEU A 145 -11.36 -17.74 16.34
N SER A 146 -11.36 -18.72 15.43
CA SER A 146 -10.14 -19.40 15.00
C SER A 146 -9.21 -18.44 14.24
N PRO A 147 -7.90 -18.74 14.13
CA PRO A 147 -6.97 -17.96 13.32
C PRO A 147 -7.44 -17.73 11.88
N SER A 148 -8.03 -18.75 11.25
CA SER A 148 -8.56 -18.67 9.88
C SER A 148 -9.76 -17.71 9.78
N GLN A 149 -10.69 -17.78 10.75
CA GLN A 149 -11.84 -16.88 10.79
C GLN A 149 -11.42 -15.42 10.99
N ARG A 150 -10.43 -15.18 11.86
CA ARG A 150 -9.85 -13.84 12.04
C ARG A 150 -9.24 -13.32 10.74
N TYR A 151 -8.43 -14.14 10.08
CA TYR A 151 -7.82 -13.80 8.79
C TYR A 151 -8.88 -13.46 7.73
N ALA A 152 -9.92 -14.28 7.59
CA ALA A 152 -11.00 -14.05 6.64
C ALA A 152 -11.78 -12.75 6.93
N ARG A 153 -12.05 -12.47 8.22
CA ARG A 153 -12.72 -11.23 8.64
C ARG A 153 -11.88 -10.00 8.33
N THR A 154 -10.60 -10.00 8.66
CA THR A 154 -9.66 -8.91 8.34
C THR A 154 -9.59 -8.67 6.84
N LYS A 155 -9.49 -9.74 6.05
CA LYS A 155 -9.50 -9.66 4.58
C LYS A 155 -10.78 -8.99 4.06
N LYS A 156 -11.95 -9.40 4.56
CA LYS A 156 -13.23 -8.79 4.17
C LYS A 156 -13.32 -7.31 4.60
N ALA A 157 -12.83 -6.97 5.78
CA ALA A 157 -12.89 -5.60 6.29
C ALA A 157 -12.03 -4.63 5.47
N LYS A 158 -10.82 -5.05 5.05
CA LYS A 158 -9.97 -4.26 4.14
C LYS A 158 -10.65 -3.99 2.81
N VAL A 159 -11.23 -5.02 2.19
CA VAL A 159 -12.01 -4.87 0.95
C VAL A 159 -13.18 -3.91 1.16
N ALA A 160 -13.90 -4.02 2.28
CA ALA A 160 -15.02 -3.14 2.59
C ALA A 160 -14.63 -1.66 2.75
N VAL A 161 -13.39 -1.34 3.19
CA VAL A 161 -12.89 0.05 3.22
C VAL A 161 -12.80 0.60 1.80
N VAL A 162 -12.20 -0.17 0.88
CA VAL A 162 -12.04 0.25 -0.52
C VAL A 162 -13.37 0.28 -1.26
N ASP A 163 -14.28 -0.68 -0.98
CA ASP A 163 -15.62 -0.69 -1.56
C ASP A 163 -16.38 0.61 -1.21
N LYS A 164 -16.31 1.06 0.05
CA LYS A 164 -16.90 2.35 0.45
C LYS A 164 -16.34 3.52 -0.36
N TRP A 165 -15.03 3.57 -0.56
CA TRP A 165 -14.42 4.63 -1.37
C TRP A 165 -14.95 4.64 -2.81
N LEU A 166 -15.03 3.46 -3.43
CA LEU A 166 -15.54 3.31 -4.80
C LEU A 166 -17.04 3.64 -4.91
N ASP A 167 -17.83 3.24 -3.91
CA ASP A 167 -19.26 3.57 -3.85
C ASP A 167 -19.45 5.09 -3.73
N HIS A 168 -18.71 5.75 -2.84
CA HIS A 168 -18.75 7.22 -2.68
C HIS A 168 -18.40 7.96 -3.97
N ILE A 169 -17.36 7.52 -4.69
CA ILE A 169 -16.98 8.11 -5.99
C ILE A 169 -18.09 7.93 -7.03
N SER A 170 -18.77 6.79 -7.01
CA SER A 170 -19.83 6.48 -7.97
C SER A 170 -21.11 7.27 -7.68
N THR A 171 -21.39 7.59 -6.41
CA THR A 171 -22.62 8.28 -6.01
C THR A 171 -22.49 9.80 -5.94
N THR A 172 -21.29 10.33 -5.71
CA THR A 172 -21.07 11.76 -5.50
C THR A 172 -20.64 12.43 -6.80
N THR A 173 -21.58 13.06 -7.50
CA THR A 173 -21.28 14.03 -8.57
C THR A 173 -21.01 15.40 -7.96
N GLY A 174 -19.76 15.71 -7.62
CA GLY A 174 -19.36 17.01 -7.06
C GLY A 174 -18.25 16.93 -6.03
N SER A 175 -17.62 18.08 -5.73
CA SER A 175 -16.44 18.27 -4.89
C SER A 175 -16.58 17.92 -3.39
N ASP A 176 -17.66 17.27 -2.96
CA ASP A 176 -17.96 16.96 -1.55
C ASP A 176 -17.50 15.56 -1.11
N ALA A 177 -16.66 14.88 -1.90
CA ALA A 177 -16.06 13.58 -1.56
C ALA A 177 -14.95 13.69 -0.48
N THR A 178 -15.23 14.37 0.63
CA THR A 178 -14.29 14.62 1.73
C THR A 178 -13.83 13.34 2.45
N ASP A 179 -14.55 12.24 2.30
CA ASP A 179 -14.27 10.96 2.95
C ASP A 179 -13.37 10.01 2.13
N VAL A 180 -13.04 10.34 0.88
CA VAL A 180 -12.18 9.50 0.03
C VAL A 180 -10.76 10.07 0.01
N PRO A 181 -9.74 9.33 0.48
CA PRO A 181 -8.38 9.87 0.65
C PRO A 181 -7.57 9.94 -0.65
N VAL A 182 -8.17 9.61 -1.80
CA VAL A 182 -7.52 9.54 -3.10
C VAL A 182 -8.48 9.89 -4.23
N GLN A 183 -7.93 10.34 -5.34
CA GLN A 183 -8.62 10.40 -6.63
C GLN A 183 -8.06 9.36 -7.60
N PHE A 184 -8.78 9.06 -8.66
CA PHE A 184 -8.40 8.04 -9.64
C PHE A 184 -8.25 8.68 -11.02
N ALA A 185 -7.17 8.34 -11.73
CA ALA A 185 -7.04 8.68 -13.14
C ALA A 185 -8.06 7.93 -14.00
N ASP A 186 -8.25 8.41 -15.23
CA ASP A 186 -9.20 7.81 -16.18
C ASP A 186 -8.96 6.31 -16.35
N ASN A 187 -10.06 5.54 -16.45
CA ASN A 187 -10.09 4.10 -16.66
C ASN A 187 -9.50 3.22 -15.54
N VAL A 188 -8.86 3.78 -14.51
CA VAL A 188 -8.24 3.00 -13.42
C VAL A 188 -9.28 2.16 -12.67
N ILE A 189 -10.46 2.74 -12.39
CA ILE A 189 -11.55 2.04 -11.70
C ILE A 189 -12.10 0.90 -12.57
N SER A 190 -12.32 1.15 -13.88
CA SER A 190 -12.78 0.09 -14.79
C SER A 190 -11.76 -1.04 -14.94
N ASP A 191 -10.47 -0.72 -15.02
CA ASP A 191 -9.39 -1.69 -15.10
C ASP A 191 -9.29 -2.53 -13.83
N PHE A 192 -9.47 -1.89 -12.67
CA PHE A 192 -9.59 -2.58 -11.39
C PHE A 192 -10.75 -3.59 -11.42
N HIS A 193 -11.96 -3.19 -11.81
CA HIS A 193 -13.12 -4.09 -11.85
C HIS A 193 -12.90 -5.27 -12.81
N ASN A 194 -12.33 -5.01 -13.99
CA ASN A 194 -12.00 -6.03 -14.98
C ASN A 194 -11.00 -7.05 -14.42
N GLN A 195 -9.90 -6.59 -13.84
CA GLN A 195 -8.85 -7.47 -13.32
C GLN A 195 -9.26 -8.19 -12.04
N ALA A 196 -9.93 -7.50 -11.11
CA ALA A 196 -10.41 -8.09 -9.86
C ALA A 196 -11.36 -9.27 -10.14
N THR A 197 -12.22 -9.14 -11.14
CA THR A 197 -13.15 -10.19 -11.57
C THR A 197 -12.43 -11.31 -12.33
N ARG A 198 -11.65 -10.96 -13.37
CA ARG A 198 -10.95 -11.94 -14.23
C ARG A 198 -9.98 -12.81 -13.44
N LEU A 199 -9.21 -12.21 -12.54
CA LEU A 199 -8.14 -12.89 -11.80
C LEU A 199 -8.57 -13.40 -10.42
N LYS A 200 -9.75 -12.99 -9.92
CA LYS A 200 -10.18 -13.23 -8.53
C LYS A 200 -9.17 -12.69 -7.52
N LYS A 201 -8.71 -11.45 -7.76
CA LYS A 201 -7.60 -10.80 -7.04
C LYS A 201 -7.97 -9.49 -6.37
N ARG A 202 -9.26 -9.31 -6.06
CA ARG A 202 -9.78 -8.09 -5.43
C ARG A 202 -9.03 -7.76 -4.13
N ASP A 203 -8.76 -8.74 -3.28
CA ASP A 203 -8.07 -8.49 -2.01
C ASP A 203 -6.62 -8.05 -2.15
N ASP A 204 -5.86 -8.68 -3.05
CA ASP A 204 -4.47 -8.30 -3.32
C ASP A 204 -4.41 -6.85 -3.87
N LEU A 205 -5.36 -6.48 -4.74
CA LEU A 205 -5.50 -5.10 -5.25
C LEU A 205 -5.85 -4.11 -4.14
N CYS A 206 -6.87 -4.40 -3.34
CA CYS A 206 -7.24 -3.55 -2.19
C CYS A 206 -6.05 -3.36 -1.24
N ASP A 207 -5.28 -4.40 -0.97
CA ASP A 207 -4.11 -4.34 -0.09
C ASP A 207 -3.03 -3.39 -0.62
N SER A 208 -2.74 -3.44 -1.93
CA SER A 208 -1.76 -2.50 -2.53
C SER A 208 -2.21 -1.04 -2.47
N LEU A 209 -3.50 -0.75 -2.65
CA LEU A 209 -4.04 0.60 -2.56
C LEU A 209 -4.00 1.10 -1.11
N LEU A 210 -4.53 0.30 -0.18
CA LEU A 210 -4.54 0.63 1.25
C LEU A 210 -3.12 0.86 1.79
N GLN A 211 -2.15 0.09 1.34
CA GLN A 211 -0.74 0.29 1.69
C GLN A 211 -0.21 1.63 1.21
N ALA A 212 -0.43 1.98 -0.06
CA ALA A 212 0.04 3.24 -0.64
C ALA A 212 -0.57 4.46 0.09
N VAL A 213 -1.89 4.45 0.31
CA VAL A 213 -2.59 5.54 0.98
C VAL A 213 -2.18 5.67 2.45
N ALA A 214 -2.10 4.54 3.18
CA ALA A 214 -1.67 4.57 4.58
C ALA A 214 -0.27 5.17 4.71
N TRP A 215 0.66 4.76 3.85
CA TRP A 215 2.02 5.27 3.89
C TRP A 215 2.07 6.78 3.64
N THR A 216 1.33 7.28 2.65
CA THR A 216 1.21 8.73 2.39
C THR A 216 0.70 9.48 3.61
N HIS A 217 -0.36 8.98 4.26
CA HIS A 217 -0.87 9.58 5.50
C HIS A 217 0.18 9.58 6.62
N TRP A 218 0.94 8.50 6.79
CA TRP A 218 2.01 8.42 7.78
C TRP A 218 3.12 9.43 7.50
N GLN A 219 3.48 9.66 6.23
CA GLN A 219 4.47 10.67 5.87
C GLN A 219 3.98 12.08 6.17
N THR A 220 2.73 12.41 5.79
CA THR A 220 2.12 13.70 6.09
C THR A 220 2.09 13.95 7.60
N ASN A 221 1.63 12.96 8.37
CA ASN A 221 1.58 13.06 9.84
C ASN A 221 2.98 13.22 10.45
N ARG A 222 3.98 12.50 9.94
CA ARG A 222 5.37 12.63 10.39
C ARG A 222 5.92 14.03 10.12
N ALA A 223 5.64 14.61 8.95
CA ALA A 223 6.05 15.97 8.61
C ALA A 223 5.37 17.02 9.52
N LEU A 224 4.07 16.86 9.79
CA LEU A 224 3.31 17.72 10.71
C LEU A 224 3.90 17.67 12.13
N VAL A 225 4.11 16.47 12.68
CA VAL A 225 4.70 16.29 14.01
C VAL A 225 6.10 16.90 14.08
N HIS A 226 6.95 16.63 13.08
CA HIS A 226 8.31 17.19 13.05
C HIS A 226 8.28 18.72 13.07
N ARG A 227 7.41 19.35 12.26
CA ARG A 227 7.26 20.82 12.24
C ARG A 227 6.78 21.37 13.59
N ASN A 228 5.78 20.73 14.20
CA ASN A 228 5.16 21.22 15.43
C ASN A 228 6.05 21.06 16.67
N LEU A 229 6.88 20.01 16.69
CA LEU A 229 7.92 19.84 17.72
C LEU A 229 8.96 20.96 17.67
N HIS A 230 9.30 21.46 16.48
CA HIS A 230 10.20 22.61 16.34
C HIS A 230 9.54 23.95 16.70
N SER A 231 8.21 24.03 16.74
CA SER A 231 7.47 25.26 17.03
C SER A 231 6.86 25.33 18.44
N ASN A 232 7.12 24.37 19.34
CA ASN A 232 6.54 24.29 20.70
C ASN A 232 4.99 24.35 20.74
N LEU A 233 4.31 24.02 19.64
CA LEU A 233 2.85 23.93 19.65
C LEU A 233 2.41 22.62 20.33
N ASP A 234 1.37 22.72 21.17
CA ASP A 234 0.82 21.59 21.90
C ASP A 234 0.34 20.49 20.94
N VAL A 235 1.05 19.36 20.97
CA VAL A 235 0.85 18.21 20.07
C VAL A 235 -0.50 17.52 20.32
N HIS A 236 -1.13 17.74 21.48
CA HIS A 236 -2.39 17.10 21.87
C HIS A 236 -3.60 17.54 21.05
N ASN A 237 -3.58 18.73 20.45
CA ASN A 237 -4.71 19.25 19.68
C ASN A 237 -4.72 18.80 18.20
N LEU A 238 -3.60 18.30 17.67
CA LEU A 238 -3.46 17.92 16.25
C LEU A 238 -3.85 16.48 15.90
N LEU A 239 -4.04 15.61 16.90
CA LEU A 239 -4.27 14.17 16.70
C LEU A 239 -5.75 13.75 16.87
N ARG A 240 -6.69 14.71 16.87
CA ARG A 240 -8.13 14.44 16.92
C ARG A 240 -8.77 14.50 15.55
#